data_AF-A0A6M2AZB4-F1
#
_entry.id   AF-A0A6M2AZB4-F1
#
_cell.length_a   1.000
_cell.length_b   1.000
_cell.length_c   1.000
_cell.angle_alpha   90.00
_cell.angle_beta   90.00
_cell.angle_gamma   90.00
#
_symmetry.space_group_name_H-M   'P 1'
#
loop_
_entity.id
_entity.type
_entity.pdbx_description
1 polymer ?
#
loop_
_entity_poly.entity_id
_entity_poly.type
_entity_poly.pdbx_seq_one_letter_code
_entity_poly.pdbx_strand_id
1 'polypeptide(L)'
;MGISVRELLRVNTAPYGELGLDNPDFTDAQRIDAILLHPIRMNRPVVVTPLGTALCRLSEKALDILPDAQKGAFTKEDGECVVDKDGKRLV
;
A
#
# COMPACT_ATOMS: atom_id res chain seq x y z
N MET A 1 0.60 10.13 3.90
CA MET A 1 1.31 8.89 3.50
C MET A 1 2.56 8.64 4.32
N GLY A 2 3.44 9.62 4.55
CA GLY A 2 4.45 9.54 5.64
C GLY A 2 5.49 8.41 5.52
N ILE A 3 5.60 7.78 4.36
CA ILE A 3 6.59 6.74 4.05
C ILE A 3 7.68 7.30 3.14
N SER A 4 8.86 6.67 3.15
CA SER A 4 9.93 6.95 2.19
C SER A 4 9.57 6.48 0.78
N VAL A 5 10.24 7.05 -0.24
CA VAL A 5 10.09 6.59 -1.63
C VAL A 5 10.53 5.14 -1.78
N ARG A 6 11.53 4.69 -1.01
CA ARG A 6 11.98 3.30 -1.00
C ARG A 6 10.87 2.34 -0.54
N GLU A 7 10.12 2.70 0.51
CA GLU A 7 8.97 1.90 0.99
C GLU A 7 7.81 1.85 -0.01
N LEU A 8 7.71 2.84 -0.91
CA LEU A 8 6.74 2.83 -2.00
C LEU A 8 7.13 1.87 -3.13
N LEU A 9 8.37 1.41 -3.20
CA LEU A 9 8.79 0.47 -4.24
C LEU A 9 8.32 -0.97 -3.97
N ARG A 10 8.04 -1.69 -5.05
CA ARG A 10 7.58 -3.07 -5.01
C ARG A 10 8.77 -4.04 -5.02
N VAL A 11 9.15 -4.50 -3.84
CA VAL A 11 10.36 -5.33 -3.62
C VAL A 11 10.27 -6.78 -4.14
N ASN A 12 9.08 -7.40 -4.11
CA ASN A 12 8.90 -8.83 -4.44
C ASN A 12 8.44 -9.06 -5.88
N THR A 13 9.16 -8.52 -6.85
CA THR A 13 8.90 -8.79 -8.27
C THR A 13 10.21 -9.05 -9.01
N ALA A 14 10.21 -9.96 -10.00
CA ALA A 14 11.39 -10.26 -10.80
C ALA A 14 12.11 -8.99 -11.35
N PRO A 15 11.39 -7.95 -11.82
CA PRO A 15 12.02 -6.69 -12.25
C PRO A 15 12.72 -5.91 -11.13
N TYR A 16 12.43 -6.13 -9.84
CA TYR A 16 13.05 -5.38 -8.74
C TYR A 16 14.52 -5.77 -8.53
N GLY A 17 14.81 -7.08 -8.61
CA GLY A 17 16.17 -7.60 -8.51
C GLY A 17 17.00 -7.34 -9.77
N GLU A 18 16.41 -7.55 -10.96
CA GLU A 18 17.11 -7.39 -12.25
C GLU A 18 17.52 -5.94 -12.54
N LEU A 19 16.79 -4.97 -12.00
CA LEU A 19 17.02 -3.54 -12.25
C LEU A 19 17.81 -2.85 -11.12
N GLY A 20 18.24 -3.60 -10.10
CA GLY A 20 19.05 -3.08 -9.00
C GLY A 20 18.34 -1.99 -8.19
N LEU A 21 17.00 -2.03 -8.10
CA LEU A 21 16.22 -0.99 -7.41
C LEU A 21 16.40 -0.98 -5.89
N ASP A 22 17.01 -2.03 -5.34
CA ASP A 22 17.44 -2.10 -3.95
C ASP A 22 18.78 -1.42 -3.68
N ASN A 23 19.43 -0.87 -4.73
CA ASN A 23 20.70 -0.19 -4.60
C ASN A 23 20.54 1.03 -3.65
N PRO A 24 21.25 1.03 -2.50
CA PRO A 24 21.16 2.12 -1.54
C PRO A 24 21.63 3.46 -2.11
N ASP A 25 22.44 3.45 -3.16
CA ASP A 25 23.03 4.65 -3.77
C ASP A 25 22.03 5.45 -4.62
N PHE A 26 20.84 4.90 -4.91
CA PHE A 26 19.82 5.65 -5.63
C PHE A 26 19.29 6.78 -4.76
N THR A 27 19.08 7.94 -5.37
CA THR A 27 18.37 9.06 -4.73
C THR A 27 16.85 8.87 -4.84
N ASP A 28 16.09 9.57 -4.00
CA ASP A 28 14.62 9.52 -4.06
C ASP A 28 14.08 10.05 -5.40
N ALA A 29 14.71 11.07 -5.99
CA ALA A 29 14.35 11.57 -7.31
C ALA A 29 14.51 10.50 -8.40
N GLN A 30 15.64 9.79 -8.41
CA GLN A 30 15.87 8.70 -9.36
C GLN A 30 14.90 7.54 -9.17
N ARG A 31 14.50 7.25 -7.92
CA ARG A 31 13.46 6.23 -7.64
C ARG A 31 12.10 6.68 -8.17
N ILE A 32 11.74 7.95 -8.03
CA ILE A 32 10.50 8.50 -8.58
C ILE A 32 10.52 8.42 -10.11
N ASP A 33 11.59 8.85 -10.76
CA ASP A 33 11.73 8.76 -12.23
C ASP A 33 11.61 7.31 -12.71
N ALA A 34 12.20 6.37 -11.97
CA ALA A 34 12.07 4.94 -12.21
C ALA A 34 10.62 4.45 -12.12
N ILE A 35 9.83 4.94 -11.14
CA ILE A 35 8.39 4.61 -11.02
C ILE A 35 7.61 5.20 -12.20
N LEU A 36 7.89 6.44 -12.59
CA LEU A 36 7.22 7.11 -13.71
C LEU A 36 7.48 6.37 -15.03
N LEU A 37 8.71 5.91 -15.25
CA LEU A 37 9.08 5.14 -16.44
C LEU A 37 8.47 3.73 -16.44
N HIS A 38 8.36 3.11 -15.26
CA HIS A 38 7.82 1.76 -15.11
C HIS A 38 6.86 1.66 -13.91
N PRO A 39 5.57 2.02 -14.10
CA PRO A 39 4.59 2.10 -13.00
C PRO A 39 4.42 0.80 -12.19
N ILE A 40 4.73 -0.36 -12.79
CA ILE A 40 4.72 -1.66 -12.11
C ILE A 40 5.64 -1.72 -10.89
N ARG A 41 6.66 -0.84 -10.84
CA ARG A 41 7.60 -0.70 -9.73
C ARG A 41 6.97 -0.08 -8.49
N MET A 42 5.83 0.60 -8.60
CA MET A 42 5.10 1.13 -7.46
C MET A 42 4.35 0.02 -6.72
N ASN A 43 4.43 0.06 -5.39
CA ASN A 43 3.65 -0.83 -4.53
C ASN A 43 2.18 -0.40 -4.50
N ARG A 44 1.26 -1.34 -4.27
CA ARG A 44 -0.19 -1.15 -4.46
C ARG A 44 -1.03 -1.85 -3.38
N PRO A 45 -2.24 -1.36 -3.05
CA PRO A 45 -2.83 -0.10 -3.52
C PRO A 45 -2.38 1.11 -2.69
N VAL A 46 -2.24 2.26 -3.35
CA VAL A 46 -2.21 3.57 -2.69
C VAL A 46 -3.63 4.11 -2.72
N VAL A 47 -4.18 4.47 -1.56
CA VAL A 47 -5.55 4.97 -1.41
C VAL A 47 -5.50 6.41 -0.93
N VAL A 48 -6.34 7.25 -1.53
CA VAL A 48 -6.48 8.68 -1.21
C VAL A 48 -7.93 8.93 -0.79
N THR A 49 -8.13 9.61 0.33
CA THR A 49 -9.42 10.05 0.85
C THR A 49 -9.30 11.48 1.40
N PRO A 50 -10.41 12.15 1.76
CA PRO A 50 -10.33 13.44 2.46
C PRO A 50 -9.61 13.39 3.82
N LEU A 51 -9.52 12.21 4.46
CA LEU A 51 -8.84 12.03 5.75
C LEU A 51 -7.34 11.79 5.58
N GLY A 52 -6.88 11.39 4.40
CA GLY A 52 -5.45 11.21 4.13
C GLY A 52 -5.13 10.28 2.97
N THR A 53 -3.85 9.91 2.89
CA THR A 53 -3.31 9.01 1.86
C THR A 53 -2.45 7.95 2.49
N ALA A 54 -2.65 6.68 2.13
CA ALA A 54 -1.89 5.54 2.67
C ALA A 54 -1.58 4.48 1.60
N LEU A 55 -0.40 3.85 1.72
CA LEU A 55 -0.10 2.58 1.06
C LEU A 55 -0.73 1.45 1.87
N CYS A 56 -1.84 0.91 1.37
CA CYS A 56 -2.66 -0.07 2.10
C CYS A 56 -2.13 -1.49 1.87
N ARG A 57 -0.88 -1.71 2.30
CA ARG A 57 -0.25 -3.04 2.37
C ARG A 57 -0.40 -3.59 3.78
N LEU A 58 -1.05 -4.76 3.83
CA LEU A 58 -2.27 -5.04 4.60
C LEU A 58 -3.44 -4.12 4.20
N SER A 59 -4.48 -4.71 3.61
CA SER A 59 -5.60 -4.00 2.95
C SER A 59 -6.49 -3.27 3.97
N GLU A 60 -6.61 -3.82 5.17
CA GLU A 60 -7.33 -3.27 6.32
C GLU A 60 -6.80 -1.90 6.78
N LYS A 61 -5.57 -1.52 6.43
CA LYS A 61 -5.05 -0.15 6.67
C LYS A 61 -5.90 0.93 5.99
N ALA A 62 -6.63 0.60 4.93
CA ALA A 62 -7.55 1.53 4.30
C ALA A 62 -8.62 2.03 5.29
N LEU A 63 -9.03 1.19 6.26
CA LEU A 63 -10.02 1.53 7.27
C LEU A 63 -9.59 2.69 8.18
N ASP A 64 -8.29 3.03 8.24
CA ASP A 64 -7.79 4.18 9.02
C ASP A 64 -8.09 5.52 8.36
N ILE A 65 -8.32 5.51 7.04
CA ILE A 65 -8.50 6.73 6.24
C ILE A 65 -9.87 6.79 5.54
N LEU A 66 -10.72 5.78 5.66
CA LEU A 66 -12.09 5.85 5.12
C LEU A 66 -12.96 6.78 5.98
N PRO A 67 -13.71 7.70 5.35
CA PRO A 67 -14.54 8.66 6.10
C PRO A 67 -15.74 8.01 6.79
N ASP A 68 -16.26 6.95 6.20
CA ASP A 68 -17.41 6.20 6.72
C ASP A 68 -16.95 4.84 7.27
N ALA A 69 -17.58 4.42 8.36
CA ALA A 69 -17.39 3.09 8.91
C ALA A 69 -17.90 1.99 7.95
N GLN A 70 -17.40 0.76 8.12
CA GLN A 70 -17.94 -0.38 7.39
C GLN A 70 -19.42 -0.58 7.72
N LYS A 71 -20.23 -0.84 6.67
CA LYS A 71 -21.69 -0.99 6.80
C LYS A 71 -22.13 -2.38 7.27
N GLY A 72 -21.18 -3.27 7.50
CA GLY A 72 -21.40 -4.65 7.93
C GLY A 72 -20.06 -5.38 8.07
N ALA A 73 -20.14 -6.68 8.35
CA ALA A 73 -18.95 -7.52 8.47
C ALA A 73 -18.13 -7.53 7.17
N PHE A 74 -16.81 -7.54 7.30
CA PHE A 74 -15.88 -7.62 6.18
C PHE A 74 -14.89 -8.76 6.41
N THR A 75 -14.87 -9.69 5.46
CA THR A 75 -13.96 -10.84 5.41
C THR A 75 -13.19 -10.77 4.11
N LYS A 76 -11.86 -10.91 4.17
CA LYS A 76 -10.97 -10.94 3.01
C LYS A 76 -11.21 -12.21 2.17
N GLU A 77 -10.68 -12.21 0.95
CA GLU A 77 -10.82 -13.33 0.01
C GLU A 77 -10.19 -14.64 0.51
N ASP A 78 -9.20 -14.56 1.40
CA ASP A 78 -8.55 -15.70 2.05
C ASP A 78 -9.28 -16.19 3.31
N GLY A 79 -10.42 -15.58 3.67
CA GLY A 79 -11.23 -15.93 4.83
C GLY A 79 -10.86 -15.18 6.11
N GLU A 80 -9.86 -14.29 6.09
CA GLU A 80 -9.53 -13.48 7.27
C GLU A 80 -10.63 -12.45 7.56
N CYS A 81 -11.28 -12.58 8.72
CA CYS A 81 -12.29 -11.63 9.19
C CYS A 81 -11.62 -10.37 9.73
N VAL A 82 -11.92 -9.21 9.15
CA VAL A 82 -11.33 -7.92 9.54
C VAL A 82 -12.26 -7.11 10.41
N VAL A 83 -13.56 -7.11 10.08
CA VAL A 83 -14.60 -6.36 10.80
C VAL A 83 -15.78 -7.29 11.07
N ASP A 84 -16.29 -7.27 12.30
CA ASP A 84 -17.48 -8.03 12.66
C ASP A 84 -18.81 -7.33 12.28
N LYS A 85 -19.93 -7.99 12.56
CA LYS A 85 -21.28 -7.46 12.28
C LYS A 85 -21.61 -6.18 13.06
N ASP A 86 -20.92 -5.94 14.16
CA ASP A 86 -21.13 -4.80 15.05
C ASP A 86 -20.16 -3.64 14.69
N GLY A 87 -19.35 -3.81 13.64
CA GLY A 87 -18.42 -2.81 13.11
C GLY A 87 -17.07 -2.76 13.83
N LYS A 88 -16.78 -3.72 14.72
CA LYS A 88 -15.52 -3.77 15.49
C LYS A 88 -14.42 -4.45 14.68
N ARG A 89 -13.19 -3.91 14.73
CA ARG A 89 -12.02 -4.55 14.14
C ARG A 89 -11.60 -5.80 14.91
N LEU A 90 -11.22 -6.83 14.15
CA LEU A 90 -10.75 -8.13 14.65
C LEU A 90 -9.24 -8.31 14.49
N VAL A 91 -8.60 -7.49 13.66
CA VAL A 91 -7.16 -7.50 13.33
C VAL A 91 -6.52 -6.13 13.57
#